data_AF-A0A0G4PU28-F1
#
_entry.id   AF-A0A0G4PU28-F1
#
_cell.length_a   1.000
_cell.length_b   1.000
_cell.length_c   1.000
_cell.angle_alpha   90.00
_cell.angle_beta   90.00
_cell.angle_gamma   90.00
#
_symmetry.space_group_name_H-M   'P 1'
#
loop_
_entity.id
_entity.type
_entity.pdbx_description
1 polymer ?
#
loop_
_entity_poly.entity_id
_entity_poly.type
_entity_poly.pdbx_seq_one_letter_code
_entity_poly.pdbx_strand_id
1 'polypeptide(L)'
;MPKLPPPPHPFKNPVQTEEVYDLESEADNALAVNQIPKNIVWEDLEDLEDEELHSRRHSKKQASNEQREMLEEVTESIWASLETIYSTDLDSLRIPCVNTYEKQEAMRLAIENGKVNRTFLGNFILRTWEAIQDERKEDKKRQPPPPSDSLERKKNNKRRKSSPSNFLGAQKRHGFDPDTRKWMLQTQPSTGNTTTDLEPHRVTFSSLKTLADDLIEKLAQPDFEVHRFKFYQNEILCFGSLQNLKDRIGKCILPEVRQLEGQRITRQMLDDIHSLQDPLSKWPAIGGYLLYITSSEATSEAEEYWRPYVGQASLLIRRIPQHITEVLQGHIHTLCYWVASKPGRQLNFMRLWEIIEEEEEEDTYQSLELLNTLLEMIFCLGFQSLPLPTLNRFLGPQEFSLRGLNVVSPLLQNITLSPNERAECRQWLRFSPSLETQQFAETRAKELQQRQNLSLQPSSQRPNYEDIQREFRDQIIPYSCPFLTHKDEVTGKIPSNLRQPIDNTIIEKSVAVYLKEQGVEEYLQAFPFSSNEAPIRFILDFDIPSLKYNGENFPRAKLPHLAIQFPGSLCP
;
A
#
# COMPACT_ATOMS: atom_id res chain seq x y z
N MET A 1 42.79 72.59 35.36
CA MET A 1 41.34 72.61 35.03
C MET A 1 40.92 71.21 34.64
N PRO A 2 39.86 70.64 35.26
CA PRO A 2 39.45 69.27 34.97
C PRO A 2 38.78 69.18 33.59
N LYS A 3 39.10 68.12 32.85
CA LYS A 3 38.51 67.82 31.54
C LYS A 3 37.04 67.46 31.72
N LEU A 4 36.16 68.13 30.97
CA LEU A 4 34.74 67.81 30.89
C LEU A 4 34.54 66.37 30.36
N PRO A 5 33.54 65.62 30.86
CA PRO A 5 33.22 64.30 30.36
C PRO A 5 32.67 64.39 28.93
N PRO A 6 32.85 63.34 28.11
CA PRO A 6 32.35 63.30 26.74
C PRO A 6 30.81 63.29 26.72
N PRO A 7 30.20 63.84 25.66
CA PRO A 7 28.76 63.88 25.52
C PRO A 7 28.18 62.47 25.38
N PRO A 8 26.94 62.23 25.85
CA PRO A 8 26.29 60.93 25.75
C PRO A 8 26.09 60.54 24.28
N HIS A 9 26.36 59.28 23.95
CA HIS A 9 26.13 58.73 22.63
C HIS A 9 24.66 58.87 22.22
N PRO A 10 24.36 59.22 20.95
CA PRO A 10 23.00 59.26 20.46
C PRO A 10 22.40 57.85 20.53
N PHE A 11 21.22 57.75 21.13
CA PHE A 11 20.40 56.54 21.10
C PHE A 11 20.19 56.14 19.63
N LYS A 12 20.81 55.03 19.22
CA LYS A 12 20.48 54.37 17.96
C LYS A 12 19.10 53.75 18.15
N ASN A 13 18.09 54.28 17.47
CA ASN A 13 16.81 53.59 17.33
C ASN A 13 17.08 52.18 16.75
N PRO A 14 16.43 51.13 17.27
CA PRO A 14 16.52 49.82 16.67
C PRO A 14 16.04 49.94 15.24
N VAL A 15 16.93 49.66 14.29
CA VAL A 15 16.58 49.51 12.88
C VAL A 15 15.61 48.34 12.84
N GLN A 16 14.32 48.63 12.61
CA GLN A 16 13.38 47.62 12.15
C GLN A 16 13.90 47.20 10.79
N THR A 17 14.63 46.08 10.74
CA THR A 17 14.81 45.33 9.51
C THR A 17 13.43 44.88 9.10
N GLU A 18 12.83 45.58 8.13
CA GLU A 18 11.73 45.02 7.36
C GLU A 18 12.22 43.69 6.79
N GLU A 19 11.76 42.58 7.37
CA GLU A 19 11.88 41.27 6.76
C GLU A 19 11.19 41.39 5.40
N VAL A 20 12.00 41.48 4.34
CA VAL A 20 11.53 41.35 2.98
C VAL A 20 11.01 39.92 2.86
N TYR A 21 9.69 39.76 3.01
CA TYR A 21 9.00 38.50 2.84
C TYR A 21 9.22 38.03 1.40
N ASP A 22 10.07 37.03 1.23
CA ASP A 22 10.33 36.41 -0.06
C ASP A 22 9.20 35.42 -0.39
N LEU A 23 8.18 35.96 -1.07
CA LEU A 23 7.00 35.21 -1.52
C LEU A 23 7.35 34.05 -2.46
N GLU A 24 8.49 34.11 -3.18
CA GLU A 24 8.93 33.03 -4.06
C GLU A 24 9.40 31.84 -3.21
N SER A 25 10.17 32.08 -2.15
CA SER A 25 10.61 31.02 -1.22
C SER A 25 9.43 30.32 -0.51
N GLU A 26 8.35 31.05 -0.18
CA GLU A 26 7.19 30.46 0.48
C GLU A 26 6.40 29.55 -0.47
N ALA A 27 6.29 29.93 -1.74
CA ALA A 27 5.66 29.12 -2.77
C ALA A 27 6.44 27.82 -3.05
N ASP A 28 7.77 27.91 -3.12
CA ASP A 28 8.66 26.76 -3.34
C ASP A 28 8.65 25.81 -2.13
N ASN A 29 8.65 26.36 -0.91
CA ASN A 29 8.49 25.57 0.32
C ASN A 29 7.13 24.88 0.38
N ALA A 30 6.05 25.57 0.03
CA ALA A 30 4.72 24.96 -0.02
C ALA A 30 4.63 23.86 -1.09
N LEU A 31 5.33 24.02 -2.21
CA LEU A 31 5.42 22.99 -3.26
C LEU A 31 6.17 21.75 -2.75
N ALA A 32 7.32 21.94 -2.11
CA ALA A 32 8.10 20.88 -1.50
C ALA A 32 7.30 20.07 -0.47
N VAL A 33 6.64 20.78 0.45
CA VAL A 33 5.79 20.22 1.51
C VAL A 33 4.59 19.45 0.96
N ASN A 34 4.14 19.72 -0.27
CA ASN A 34 3.11 18.92 -0.93
C ASN A 34 3.69 17.73 -1.71
N GLN A 35 4.84 17.90 -2.37
CA GLN A 35 5.45 16.85 -3.20
C GLN A 35 5.97 15.68 -2.35
N ILE A 36 6.57 15.96 -1.19
CA ILE A 36 7.16 14.92 -0.33
C ILE A 36 6.07 13.96 0.18
N PRO A 37 5.00 14.41 0.87
CA PRO A 37 3.88 13.55 1.23
C PRO A 37 3.25 12.90 0.01
N LYS A 38 3.10 13.60 -1.12
CA LYS A 38 2.51 13.02 -2.32
C LYS A 38 3.23 11.74 -2.75
N ASN A 39 4.55 11.78 -2.82
CA ASN A 39 5.32 10.62 -3.27
C ASN A 39 5.27 9.48 -2.24
N ILE A 40 5.45 9.78 -0.95
CA ILE A 40 5.40 8.77 0.12
C ILE A 40 4.00 8.13 0.19
N VAL A 41 2.96 8.95 0.15
CA VAL A 41 1.56 8.51 0.19
C VAL A 41 1.22 7.72 -1.06
N TRP A 42 1.68 8.14 -2.24
CA TRP A 42 1.39 7.43 -3.48
C TRP A 42 1.99 6.01 -3.46
N GLU A 43 3.26 5.89 -3.07
CA GLU A 43 3.93 4.59 -2.95
C GLU A 43 3.18 3.64 -1.98
N ASP A 44 2.73 4.14 -0.83
CA ASP A 44 2.00 3.33 0.15
C ASP A 44 0.56 2.99 -0.31
N LEU A 45 -0.05 3.81 -1.17
CA LEU A 45 -1.44 3.64 -1.61
C LEU A 45 -1.60 2.90 -2.94
N GLU A 46 -0.60 2.91 -3.81
CA GLU A 46 -0.71 2.37 -5.17
C GLU A 46 -1.02 0.88 -5.20
N ASP A 47 -0.58 0.14 -4.18
CA ASP A 47 -0.81 -1.30 -4.06
C ASP A 47 -2.19 -1.65 -3.47
N LEU A 48 -2.90 -0.68 -2.88
CA LEU A 48 -4.20 -0.93 -2.26
C LEU A 48 -5.29 -1.21 -3.30
N GLU A 49 -6.18 -2.16 -2.99
CA GLU A 49 -7.39 -2.46 -3.77
C GLU A 49 -8.45 -1.34 -3.60
N ASP A 50 -9.27 -1.09 -4.63
CA ASP A 50 -10.27 0.00 -4.67
C ASP A 50 -11.26 0.03 -3.46
N GLU A 51 -11.31 -1.04 -2.67
CA GLU A 51 -12.23 -1.27 -1.55
C GLU A 51 -11.58 -1.09 -0.16
N GLU A 52 -10.24 -1.03 -0.08
CA GLU A 52 -9.50 -1.04 1.19
C GLU A 52 -9.54 0.29 1.93
N LEU A 53 -9.60 1.40 1.20
CA LEU A 53 -9.81 2.73 1.77
C LEU A 53 -11.13 3.33 1.32
N HIS A 54 -11.78 4.05 2.23
CA HIS A 54 -13.00 4.77 1.92
C HIS A 54 -12.74 5.91 0.93
N SER A 55 -13.60 6.02 -0.08
CA SER A 55 -13.65 7.18 -0.98
C SER A 55 -15.00 7.87 -0.83
N ARG A 56 -15.02 9.17 -0.51
CA ARG A 56 -16.27 9.95 -0.41
C ARG A 56 -16.88 10.20 -1.79
N ARG A 57 -16.05 10.34 -2.81
CA ARG A 57 -16.50 10.53 -4.20
C ARG A 57 -17.11 9.27 -4.81
N HIS A 58 -16.65 8.10 -4.38
CA HIS A 58 -17.00 6.84 -5.05
C HIS A 58 -17.85 5.90 -4.20
N SER A 59 -17.91 6.12 -2.89
CA SER A 59 -18.79 5.41 -1.97
C SER A 59 -19.84 6.35 -1.38
N LYS A 60 -21.11 5.97 -1.52
CA LYS A 60 -22.24 6.61 -0.81
C LYS A 60 -22.41 6.09 0.62
N LYS A 61 -21.62 5.09 1.03
CA LYS A 61 -21.67 4.51 2.38
C LYS A 61 -20.68 5.23 3.29
N GLN A 62 -20.89 5.17 4.59
CA GLN A 62 -19.89 5.58 5.57
C GLN A 62 -18.68 4.61 5.52
N ALA A 63 -17.50 5.08 5.88
CA ALA A 63 -16.32 4.23 6.04
C ALA A 63 -16.63 3.12 7.06
N SER A 64 -16.34 1.87 6.68
CA SER A 64 -16.41 0.76 7.62
C SER A 64 -15.31 0.92 8.69
N ASN A 65 -15.42 0.18 9.80
CA ASN A 65 -14.41 0.23 10.84
C ASN A 65 -13.05 -0.25 10.30
N GLU A 66 -13.06 -1.28 9.46
CA GLU A 66 -11.85 -1.82 8.83
C GLU A 66 -11.18 -0.79 7.90
N GLN A 67 -11.97 -0.01 7.15
CA GLN A 67 -11.44 1.06 6.28
C GLN A 67 -10.87 2.23 7.09
N ARG A 68 -11.39 2.48 8.30
CA ARG A 68 -10.85 3.52 9.20
C ARG A 68 -9.56 3.06 9.87
N GLU A 69 -9.53 1.81 10.32
CA GLU A 69 -8.34 1.18 10.88
C GLU A 69 -7.21 1.15 9.84
N MET A 70 -7.52 0.75 8.61
CA MET A 70 -6.57 0.82 7.48
C MET A 70 -6.06 2.24 7.22
N LEU A 71 -6.95 3.25 7.26
CA LEU A 71 -6.53 4.65 7.10
C LEU A 71 -5.60 5.09 8.24
N GLU A 72 -5.88 4.68 9.47
CA GLU A 72 -5.05 5.00 10.64
C GLU A 72 -3.70 4.31 10.56
N GLU A 73 -3.64 3.03 10.18
CA GLU A 73 -2.40 2.28 9.95
C GLU A 73 -1.53 2.92 8.87
N VAL A 74 -2.12 3.27 7.71
CA VAL A 74 -1.41 3.97 6.63
C VAL A 74 -0.97 5.36 7.10
N THR A 75 -1.80 6.07 7.86
CA THR A 75 -1.44 7.39 8.41
C THR A 75 -0.25 7.30 9.36
N GLU A 76 -0.24 6.35 10.29
CA GLU A 76 0.87 6.18 11.24
C GLU A 76 2.14 5.67 10.53
N SER A 77 2.00 4.78 9.53
CA SER A 77 3.13 4.36 8.68
C SER A 77 3.78 5.57 8.02
N ILE A 78 2.99 6.39 7.34
CA ILE A 78 3.50 7.55 6.61
C ILE A 78 4.05 8.60 7.58
N TRP A 79 3.35 8.83 8.70
CA TRP A 79 3.79 9.75 9.75
C TRP A 79 5.15 9.36 10.32
N ALA A 80 5.37 8.07 10.61
CA ALA A 80 6.67 7.59 11.06
C ALA A 80 7.80 7.85 10.04
N SER A 81 7.49 7.96 8.73
CA SER A 81 8.50 8.25 7.70
C SER A 81 8.82 9.73 7.73
N LEU A 82 7.79 10.56 7.89
CA LEU A 82 7.98 11.99 8.08
C LEU A 82 8.77 12.28 9.37
N GLU A 83 8.51 11.56 10.46
CA GLU A 83 9.31 11.65 11.70
C GLU A 83 10.75 11.17 11.50
N THR A 84 10.96 10.13 10.69
CA THR A 84 12.31 9.69 10.32
C THR A 84 13.04 10.77 9.52
N ILE A 85 12.35 11.38 8.55
CA ILE A 85 12.86 12.51 7.74
C ILE A 85 13.20 13.71 8.62
N TYR A 86 12.37 13.94 9.63
CA TYR A 86 12.49 15.00 10.61
C TYR A 86 13.66 14.78 11.60
N SER A 87 13.89 13.53 12.04
CA SER A 87 14.79 13.23 13.17
C SER A 87 16.20 12.82 12.77
N THR A 88 16.43 12.52 11.49
CA THR A 88 17.70 11.98 11.00
C THR A 88 18.53 13.10 10.38
N ASP A 89 19.85 13.04 10.55
CA ASP A 89 20.78 14.08 10.09
C ASP A 89 20.65 14.30 8.57
N LEU A 90 20.69 15.56 8.15
CA LEU A 90 20.36 16.01 6.79
C LEU A 90 21.31 15.40 5.75
N ASP A 91 22.57 15.15 6.13
CA ASP A 91 23.57 14.54 5.26
C ASP A 91 23.38 13.02 5.08
N SER A 92 22.52 12.39 5.89
CA SER A 92 22.34 10.93 5.92
C SER A 92 21.06 10.41 5.25
N LEU A 93 20.10 11.31 4.96
CA LEU A 93 18.81 10.98 4.34
C LEU A 93 18.81 11.31 2.85
N ARG A 94 19.04 10.30 2.01
CA ARG A 94 18.89 10.42 0.56
C ARG A 94 17.56 9.84 0.12
N ILE A 95 16.48 10.58 0.38
CA ILE A 95 15.17 10.26 -0.17
C ILE A 95 15.03 11.00 -1.51
N PRO A 96 14.78 10.32 -2.63
CA PRO A 96 14.75 10.95 -3.97
C PRO A 96 13.79 12.13 -4.11
N CYS A 97 12.68 12.15 -3.35
CA CYS A 97 11.72 13.26 -3.35
C CYS A 97 12.10 14.43 -2.42
N VAL A 98 13.10 14.22 -1.55
CA VAL A 98 13.68 15.18 -0.60
C VAL A 98 15.14 15.47 -1.00
N ASN A 99 15.43 15.49 -2.30
CA ASN A 99 16.80 15.52 -2.84
C ASN A 99 17.57 16.84 -2.64
N THR A 100 17.05 17.77 -1.85
CA THR A 100 17.69 19.04 -1.53
C THR A 100 17.47 19.37 -0.07
N TYR A 101 18.52 19.85 0.61
CA TYR A 101 18.46 20.37 1.98
C TYR A 101 17.26 21.31 2.19
N GLU A 102 17.01 22.20 1.22
CA GLU A 102 15.91 23.18 1.26
C GLU A 102 14.53 22.52 1.37
N LYS A 103 14.25 21.48 0.57
CA LYS A 103 13.00 20.72 0.64
C LYS A 103 12.85 19.96 1.97
N GLN A 104 13.94 19.40 2.50
CA GLN A 104 13.93 18.71 3.79
C GLN A 104 13.64 19.69 4.93
N GLU A 105 14.31 20.83 4.91
CA GLU A 105 14.15 21.90 5.89
C GLU A 105 12.75 22.50 5.83
N ALA A 106 12.21 22.73 4.62
CA ALA A 106 10.83 23.16 4.43
C ALA A 106 9.84 22.17 5.05
N MET A 107 10.07 20.86 4.85
CA MET A 107 9.24 19.81 5.43
C MET A 107 9.35 19.76 6.96
N ARG A 108 10.58 19.88 7.49
CA ARG A 108 10.85 19.95 8.93
C ARG A 108 10.12 21.12 9.57
N LEU A 109 10.27 22.33 9.02
CA LEU A 109 9.58 23.53 9.47
C LEU A 109 8.06 23.40 9.36
N ALA A 110 7.54 22.73 8.33
CA ALA A 110 6.11 22.49 8.21
C ALA A 110 5.57 21.55 9.30
N ILE A 111 6.35 20.55 9.72
CA ILE A 111 6.02 19.67 10.85
C ILE A 111 6.10 20.43 12.18
N GLU A 112 7.20 21.15 12.43
CA GLU A 112 7.41 21.92 13.68
C GLU A 112 6.34 22.98 13.89
N ASN A 113 5.95 23.68 12.81
CA ASN A 113 4.88 24.68 12.84
C ASN A 113 3.47 24.07 12.86
N GLY A 114 3.35 22.74 12.90
CA GLY A 114 2.07 22.02 12.91
C GLY A 114 1.26 22.13 11.61
N LYS A 115 1.84 22.68 10.53
CA LYS A 115 1.21 22.74 9.19
C LYS A 115 1.04 21.34 8.60
N VAL A 116 2.03 20.47 8.82
CA VAL A 116 1.94 19.03 8.56
C VAL A 116 1.76 18.31 9.89
N ASN A 117 0.59 17.72 10.09
CA ASN A 117 0.23 16.94 11.27
C ASN A 117 -0.57 15.70 10.85
N ARG A 118 -0.86 14.79 11.79
CA ARG A 118 -1.62 13.56 11.51
C ARG A 118 -2.97 13.82 10.84
N THR A 119 -3.70 14.85 11.28
CA THR A 119 -4.99 15.23 10.67
C THR A 119 -4.84 15.73 9.25
N PHE A 120 -3.81 16.54 8.97
CA PHE A 120 -3.47 16.94 7.60
C PHE A 120 -3.17 15.71 6.76
N LEU A 121 -2.34 14.80 7.27
CA LEU A 121 -1.89 13.62 6.55
C LEU A 121 -3.04 12.66 6.22
N GLY A 122 -3.92 12.35 7.18
CA GLY A 122 -5.11 11.51 6.93
C GLY A 122 -6.03 12.10 5.85
N ASN A 123 -6.23 13.42 5.84
CA ASN A 123 -6.99 14.09 4.78
C ASN A 123 -6.26 14.05 3.42
N PHE A 124 -4.94 14.18 3.44
CA PHE A 124 -4.10 14.15 2.25
C PHE A 124 -4.08 12.75 1.62
N ILE A 125 -3.98 11.69 2.44
CA ILE A 125 -4.09 10.28 2.06
C ILE A 125 -5.42 10.02 1.34
N LEU A 126 -6.54 10.42 1.94
CA LEU A 126 -7.86 10.23 1.33
C LEU A 126 -8.01 10.95 -0.02
N ARG A 127 -7.48 12.17 -0.16
CA ARG A 127 -7.51 12.90 -1.44
C ARG A 127 -6.65 12.21 -2.50
N THR A 128 -5.48 11.72 -2.11
CA THR A 128 -4.56 11.00 -3.01
C THR A 128 -5.18 9.68 -3.45
N TRP A 129 -5.80 8.96 -2.52
CA TRP A 129 -6.57 7.74 -2.80
C TRP A 129 -7.69 7.97 -3.82
N GLU A 130 -8.48 9.04 -3.65
CA GLU A 130 -9.52 9.41 -4.61
C GLU A 130 -8.94 9.68 -6.01
N ALA A 131 -7.78 10.34 -6.10
CA ALA A 131 -7.10 10.59 -7.38
C ALA A 131 -6.63 9.29 -8.05
N ILE A 132 -6.03 8.37 -7.29
CA ILE A 132 -5.63 7.04 -7.77
C ILE A 132 -6.84 6.27 -8.33
N GLN A 133 -7.98 6.31 -7.64
CA GLN A 133 -9.20 5.66 -8.11
C GLN A 133 -9.76 6.27 -9.40
N ASP A 134 -9.68 7.60 -9.54
CA ASP A 134 -10.09 8.30 -10.75
C ASP A 134 -9.20 7.90 -11.95
N GLU A 135 -7.88 7.85 -11.76
CA GLU A 135 -6.93 7.42 -12.79
C GLU A 135 -7.18 5.98 -13.24
N ARG A 136 -7.33 5.05 -12.29
CA ARG A 136 -7.69 3.64 -12.57
C ARG A 136 -9.00 3.52 -13.36
N LYS A 137 -9.98 4.40 -13.13
CA LYS A 137 -11.24 4.41 -13.89
C LYS A 137 -11.06 4.95 -15.30
N GLU A 138 -10.28 6.01 -15.47
CA GLU A 138 -9.97 6.54 -16.79
C GLU A 138 -9.20 5.51 -17.63
N ASP A 139 -8.26 4.77 -17.04
CA ASP A 139 -7.58 3.67 -17.72
C ASP A 139 -8.52 2.53 -18.10
N LYS A 140 -9.46 2.16 -17.21
CA LYS A 140 -10.53 1.20 -17.53
C LYS A 140 -11.41 1.68 -18.70
N LYS A 141 -11.65 2.99 -18.84
CA LYS A 141 -12.40 3.57 -19.97
C LYS A 141 -11.59 3.61 -21.27
N ARG A 142 -10.27 3.81 -21.18
CA ARG A 142 -9.35 3.84 -22.33
C ARG A 142 -9.08 2.44 -22.89
N GLN A 143 -9.21 1.40 -22.07
CA GLN A 143 -9.10 0.04 -22.56
C GLN A 143 -10.23 -0.28 -23.56
N PRO A 144 -9.92 -0.75 -24.78
CA PRO A 144 -10.94 -1.10 -25.75
C PRO A 144 -11.87 -2.17 -25.17
N PRO A 145 -13.18 -2.10 -25.45
CA PRO A 145 -14.13 -3.06 -24.93
C PRO A 145 -13.67 -4.48 -25.31
N PRO A 146 -13.76 -5.45 -24.38
CA PRO A 146 -13.34 -6.81 -24.68
C PRO A 146 -14.11 -7.32 -25.91
N PRO A 147 -13.45 -8.10 -26.80
CA PRO A 147 -14.05 -8.54 -28.06
C PRO A 147 -15.42 -9.18 -27.82
N SER A 148 -16.38 -8.79 -28.67
CA SER A 148 -17.82 -9.07 -28.57
C SER A 148 -18.19 -10.55 -28.46
N ASP A 149 -17.28 -11.45 -28.84
CA ASP A 149 -17.45 -12.91 -28.75
C ASP A 149 -17.60 -13.41 -27.29
N SER A 150 -17.19 -12.61 -26.31
CA SER A 150 -17.34 -12.94 -24.89
C SER A 150 -18.78 -12.75 -24.36
N LEU A 151 -19.59 -11.89 -25.00
CA LEU A 151 -20.98 -11.62 -24.61
C LEU A 151 -21.95 -12.69 -25.13
N GLU A 152 -21.69 -13.30 -26.29
CA GLU A 152 -22.48 -14.44 -26.79
C GLU A 152 -22.31 -15.69 -25.93
N ARG A 153 -21.11 -15.93 -25.36
CA ARG A 153 -20.88 -17.03 -24.42
C ARG A 153 -21.72 -16.92 -23.14
N LYS A 154 -21.98 -15.70 -22.63
CA LYS A 154 -22.86 -15.50 -21.46
C LYS A 154 -24.34 -15.71 -21.77
N LYS A 155 -24.82 -15.38 -22.98
CA LYS A 155 -26.20 -15.68 -23.40
C LYS A 155 -26.41 -17.18 -23.67
N ASN A 156 -25.42 -17.86 -24.24
CA ASN A 156 -25.53 -19.30 -24.55
C ASN A 156 -25.41 -20.22 -23.33
N ASN A 157 -24.72 -19.80 -22.26
CA ASN A 157 -24.66 -20.58 -21.01
C ASN A 157 -25.97 -20.60 -20.21
N LYS A 158 -26.91 -19.68 -20.47
CA LYS A 158 -28.24 -19.70 -19.82
C LYS A 158 -29.24 -20.64 -20.50
N ARG A 159 -28.94 -21.12 -21.73
CA ARG A 159 -29.85 -21.96 -22.53
C ARG A 159 -29.47 -23.44 -22.62
N ARG A 160 -28.31 -23.85 -22.13
CA ARG A 160 -27.86 -25.26 -22.15
C ARG A 160 -27.86 -25.89 -20.74
N LYS A 161 -29.07 -26.21 -20.25
CA LYS A 161 -29.29 -27.21 -19.19
C LYS A 161 -30.10 -28.38 -19.77
N SER A 162 -29.53 -29.07 -20.76
CA SER A 162 -29.85 -30.46 -21.08
C SER A 162 -29.01 -30.92 -22.28
N SER A 163 -28.50 -32.13 -22.18
CA SER A 163 -27.80 -32.94 -23.19
C SER A 163 -26.26 -32.85 -23.23
N PRO A 164 -25.57 -34.00 -23.18
CA PRO A 164 -24.11 -34.10 -23.31
C PRO A 164 -23.72 -34.35 -24.77
N SER A 165 -22.83 -33.55 -25.33
CA SER A 165 -21.84 -34.02 -26.31
C SER A 165 -20.82 -32.94 -26.67
N ASN A 166 -19.57 -33.38 -26.62
CA ASN A 166 -18.44 -33.08 -27.51
C ASN A 166 -18.55 -31.82 -28.38
N PHE A 167 -17.70 -30.82 -28.10
CA PHE A 167 -17.08 -30.05 -29.19
C PHE A 167 -15.79 -29.38 -28.74
N LEU A 168 -14.69 -29.75 -29.41
CA LEU A 168 -13.42 -29.02 -29.42
C LEU A 168 -13.63 -27.68 -30.14
N GLY A 169 -13.31 -26.58 -29.47
CA GLY A 169 -13.23 -25.25 -30.07
C GLY A 169 -11.90 -24.62 -29.69
N ALA A 170 -10.94 -24.70 -30.61
CA ALA A 170 -9.61 -24.12 -30.50
C ALA A 170 -9.69 -22.57 -30.48
N GLN A 171 -9.46 -21.97 -29.31
CA GLN A 171 -8.90 -20.62 -29.25
C GLN A 171 -7.39 -20.77 -29.22
N LYS A 172 -6.69 -20.06 -30.11
CA LYS A 172 -5.25 -19.76 -30.00
C LYS A 172 -5.02 -19.01 -28.69
N ARG A 173 -4.95 -19.74 -27.59
CA ARG A 173 -4.16 -19.32 -26.43
C ARG A 173 -2.72 -19.40 -26.90
N HIS A 174 -1.88 -18.43 -26.53
CA HIS A 174 -0.44 -18.63 -26.53
C HIS A 174 -0.20 -19.86 -25.64
N GLY A 175 -0.19 -21.03 -26.26
CA GLY A 175 0.17 -22.26 -25.61
C GLY A 175 1.61 -22.10 -25.21
N PHE A 176 1.93 -22.56 -24.00
CA PHE A 176 3.30 -22.83 -23.59
C PHE A 176 4.11 -23.28 -24.80
N ASP A 177 5.28 -22.67 -24.95
CA ASP A 177 6.31 -23.18 -25.83
C ASP A 177 6.34 -24.73 -25.70
N PRO A 178 6.19 -25.49 -26.80
CA PRO A 178 6.07 -26.94 -26.77
C PRO A 178 7.18 -27.61 -25.94
N ASP A 179 8.37 -27.03 -25.91
CA ASP A 179 9.52 -27.55 -25.16
C ASP A 179 9.35 -27.35 -23.66
N THR A 180 8.86 -26.18 -23.23
CA THR A 180 8.49 -25.92 -21.83
C THR A 180 7.40 -26.89 -21.34
N ARG A 181 6.38 -27.15 -22.17
CA ARG A 181 5.29 -28.07 -21.81
C ARG A 181 5.74 -29.54 -21.74
N LYS A 182 6.68 -29.93 -22.60
CA LYS A 182 7.26 -31.29 -22.62
C LYS A 182 8.09 -31.55 -21.36
N TRP A 183 8.88 -30.57 -20.92
CA TRP A 183 9.61 -30.64 -19.65
C TRP A 183 8.67 -30.73 -18.43
N MET A 184 7.62 -29.90 -18.39
CA MET A 184 6.62 -29.92 -17.31
C MET A 184 5.90 -31.28 -17.14
N LEU A 185 5.84 -32.10 -18.18
CA LEU A 185 5.19 -33.43 -18.14
C LEU A 185 6.13 -34.56 -17.71
N GLN A 186 7.45 -34.34 -17.73
CA GLN A 186 8.45 -35.37 -17.38
C GLN A 186 8.79 -35.39 -15.88
N THR A 187 8.50 -34.32 -15.15
CA THR A 187 8.65 -34.27 -13.69
C THR A 187 7.38 -34.80 -13.01
N GLN A 188 7.19 -36.12 -12.95
CA GLN A 188 6.12 -36.69 -12.12
C GLN A 188 6.59 -36.82 -10.66
N PRO A 189 5.75 -36.42 -9.68
CA PRO A 189 6.09 -36.54 -8.27
C PRO A 189 6.05 -38.00 -7.82
N SER A 190 7.11 -38.42 -7.13
CA SER A 190 7.13 -39.66 -6.34
C SER A 190 6.05 -39.57 -5.26
N THR A 191 5.11 -40.52 -5.23
CA THR A 191 4.11 -40.66 -4.16
C THR A 191 4.80 -41.21 -2.91
N GLY A 192 5.46 -40.33 -2.15
CA GLY A 192 6.12 -40.62 -0.87
C GLY A 192 5.33 -40.08 0.33
N ASN A 193 5.45 -40.75 1.47
CA ASN A 193 4.73 -40.51 2.73
C ASN A 193 4.88 -39.07 3.25
N THR A 194 3.91 -38.64 4.06
CA THR A 194 3.79 -37.33 4.73
C THR A 194 4.82 -37.09 5.86
N THR A 195 6.07 -37.52 5.69
CA THR A 195 7.17 -37.01 6.52
C THR A 195 7.49 -35.59 6.07
N THR A 196 7.87 -34.75 7.04
CA THR A 196 8.29 -33.36 6.90
C THR A 196 9.64 -33.28 6.17
N ASP A 197 9.73 -33.83 4.97
CA ASP A 197 10.97 -33.91 4.22
C ASP A 197 11.34 -32.48 3.79
N LEU A 198 12.33 -31.92 4.49
CA LEU A 198 12.89 -30.62 4.17
C LEU A 198 13.68 -30.75 2.87
N GLU A 199 13.14 -30.18 1.81
CA GLU A 199 13.76 -30.29 0.49
C GLU A 199 14.93 -29.30 0.35
N PRO A 200 16.17 -29.77 0.10
CA PRO A 200 17.32 -28.89 0.00
C PRO A 200 17.25 -28.00 -1.26
N HIS A 201 17.69 -26.75 -1.15
CA HIS A 201 17.84 -25.84 -2.30
C HIS A 201 19.28 -25.90 -2.82
N ARG A 202 19.48 -26.67 -3.88
CA ARG A 202 20.81 -26.93 -4.45
C ARG A 202 21.02 -26.06 -5.67
N VAL A 203 21.65 -24.91 -5.46
CA VAL A 203 21.97 -23.94 -6.52
C VAL A 203 23.47 -23.66 -6.58
N THR A 204 24.01 -23.62 -7.79
CA THR A 204 25.34 -23.04 -8.05
C THR A 204 25.13 -21.60 -8.48
N PHE A 205 25.69 -20.66 -7.72
CA PHE A 205 25.51 -19.25 -8.01
C PHE A 205 26.28 -18.87 -9.26
N SER A 206 25.60 -18.32 -10.26
CA SER A 206 26.23 -17.93 -11.51
C SER A 206 27.06 -16.66 -11.35
N SER A 207 27.99 -16.40 -12.28
CA SER A 207 28.69 -15.12 -12.33
C SER A 207 27.69 -13.99 -12.56
N LEU A 208 27.61 -13.04 -11.63
CA LEU A 208 26.74 -11.87 -11.71
C LEU A 208 27.10 -11.00 -12.90
N LYS A 209 28.39 -10.91 -13.25
CA LYS A 209 28.83 -10.23 -14.48
C LYS A 209 28.20 -10.88 -15.72
N THR A 210 28.31 -12.20 -15.84
CA THR A 210 27.75 -12.92 -16.99
C THR A 210 26.22 -12.78 -17.03
N LEU A 211 25.55 -12.90 -15.89
CA LEU A 211 24.11 -12.68 -15.79
C LEU A 211 23.68 -11.26 -16.18
N ALA A 212 24.44 -10.25 -15.76
CA ALA A 212 24.19 -8.85 -16.12
C ALA A 212 24.40 -8.63 -17.62
N ASP A 213 25.48 -9.15 -18.18
CA ASP A 213 25.80 -9.09 -19.61
C ASP A 213 24.67 -9.70 -20.44
N ASP A 214 24.30 -10.95 -20.15
CA ASP A 214 23.26 -11.68 -20.85
C ASP A 214 21.89 -11.01 -20.71
N LEU A 215 21.54 -10.52 -19.51
CA LEU A 215 20.27 -9.85 -19.27
C LEU A 215 20.16 -8.56 -20.08
N ILE A 216 21.18 -7.69 -20.01
CA ILE A 216 21.18 -6.39 -20.70
C ILE A 216 21.15 -6.60 -22.21
N GLU A 217 21.97 -7.51 -22.73
CA GLU A 217 22.01 -7.80 -24.17
C GLU A 217 20.67 -8.34 -24.65
N LYS A 218 20.03 -9.21 -23.88
CA LYS A 218 18.71 -9.73 -24.18
C LYS A 218 17.63 -8.66 -24.13
N LEU A 219 17.64 -7.76 -23.14
CA LEU A 219 16.67 -6.67 -23.02
C LEU A 219 16.86 -5.57 -24.07
N ALA A 220 18.08 -5.43 -24.61
CA ALA A 220 18.39 -4.50 -25.69
C ALA A 220 17.96 -5.03 -27.07
N GLN A 221 17.62 -6.32 -27.21
CA GLN A 221 17.13 -6.89 -28.45
C GLN A 221 15.73 -6.35 -28.79
N PRO A 222 15.50 -5.80 -29.99
CA PRO A 222 14.24 -5.15 -30.34
C PRO A 222 13.05 -6.13 -30.41
N ASP A 223 13.30 -7.42 -30.58
CA ASP A 223 12.29 -8.48 -30.61
C ASP A 223 12.08 -9.16 -29.25
N PHE A 224 12.84 -8.79 -28.21
CA PHE A 224 12.69 -9.37 -26.89
C PHE A 224 11.61 -8.64 -26.06
N GLU A 225 10.36 -9.12 -26.18
CA GLU A 225 9.21 -8.54 -25.48
C GLU A 225 9.01 -9.12 -24.09
N VAL A 226 9.56 -8.51 -23.03
CA VAL A 226 9.32 -8.94 -21.62
C VAL A 226 7.81 -9.09 -21.35
N HIS A 227 7.06 -8.07 -21.76
CA HIS A 227 5.61 -7.99 -21.71
C HIS A 227 5.13 -7.18 -22.92
N ARG A 228 3.90 -7.43 -23.39
CA ARG A 228 3.31 -6.82 -24.60
C ARG A 228 3.37 -5.28 -24.70
N PHE A 229 3.66 -4.58 -23.61
CA PHE A 229 3.68 -3.12 -23.52
C PHE A 229 4.97 -2.56 -22.91
N LYS A 230 5.99 -3.39 -22.63
CA LYS A 230 7.22 -2.90 -22.00
C LYS A 230 8.44 -3.36 -22.80
N PHE A 231 9.17 -2.37 -23.30
CA PHE A 231 10.41 -2.51 -24.05
C PHE A 231 11.48 -1.72 -23.33
N TYR A 232 12.45 -2.41 -22.73
CA TYR A 232 13.50 -1.80 -21.91
C TYR A 232 14.57 -1.04 -22.71
N GLN A 233 14.52 -1.12 -24.04
CA GLN A 233 15.56 -0.59 -24.91
C GLN A 233 15.78 0.91 -24.70
N ASN A 234 14.70 1.69 -24.55
CA ASN A 234 14.81 3.14 -24.40
C ASN A 234 15.32 3.52 -23.01
N GLU A 235 14.84 2.85 -21.96
CA GLU A 235 15.28 3.10 -20.59
C GLU A 235 16.76 2.73 -20.41
N ILE A 236 17.23 1.66 -21.06
CA ILE A 236 18.64 1.27 -21.06
C ILE A 236 19.52 2.35 -21.73
N LEU A 237 19.04 3.01 -22.77
CA LEU A 237 19.80 4.07 -23.46
C LEU A 237 20.00 5.32 -22.59
N CYS A 238 19.22 5.52 -21.51
CA CYS A 238 19.40 6.62 -20.57
C CYS A 238 20.78 6.58 -19.87
N PHE A 239 21.44 5.43 -19.82
CA PHE A 239 22.79 5.27 -19.26
C PHE A 239 23.91 5.65 -20.24
N GLY A 240 23.57 6.16 -21.43
CA GLY A 240 24.49 6.57 -22.49
C GLY A 240 25.09 5.42 -23.29
N SER A 241 25.41 4.29 -22.64
CA SER A 241 25.84 3.06 -23.30
C SER A 241 25.51 1.80 -22.49
N LEU A 242 25.45 0.64 -23.16
CA LEU A 242 25.30 -0.66 -22.49
C LEU A 242 26.45 -0.93 -21.52
N GLN A 243 27.67 -0.52 -21.87
CA GLN A 243 28.85 -0.73 -21.04
C GLN A 243 28.76 0.09 -19.74
N ASN A 244 28.31 1.34 -19.83
CA ASN A 244 28.11 2.18 -18.64
C ASN A 244 27.09 1.55 -17.68
N LEU A 245 25.98 1.04 -18.20
CA LEU A 245 24.98 0.34 -17.39
C LEU A 245 25.56 -0.92 -16.72
N LYS A 246 26.31 -1.74 -17.48
CA LYS A 246 26.99 -2.94 -16.96
C LYS A 246 27.97 -2.58 -15.84
N ASP A 247 28.77 -1.53 -16.04
CA ASP A 247 29.73 -1.04 -15.06
C ASP A 247 29.02 -0.51 -13.81
N ARG A 248 27.91 0.24 -13.98
CA ARG A 248 27.08 0.75 -12.88
C ARG A 248 26.48 -0.38 -12.05
N ILE A 249 25.88 -1.39 -12.70
CA ILE A 249 25.42 -2.63 -12.02
C ILE A 249 26.58 -3.27 -11.24
N GLY A 250 27.76 -3.37 -11.86
CA GLY A 250 28.94 -3.95 -11.25
C GLY A 250 29.38 -3.24 -9.97
N LYS A 251 29.29 -1.91 -9.94
CA LYS A 251 29.61 -1.07 -8.78
C LYS A 251 28.60 -1.21 -7.63
N CYS A 252 27.31 -1.42 -7.92
CA CYS A 252 26.27 -1.53 -6.90
C CYS A 252 26.32 -2.84 -6.09
N ILE A 253 26.83 -3.92 -6.69
CA ILE A 253 26.88 -5.24 -6.07
C ILE A 253 27.90 -5.27 -4.94
N LEU A 254 27.48 -5.71 -3.75
CA LEU A 254 28.37 -5.79 -2.60
C LEU A 254 29.52 -6.81 -2.82
N PRO A 255 30.77 -6.46 -2.48
CA PRO A 255 31.93 -7.33 -2.73
C PRO A 255 31.85 -8.70 -2.05
N GLU A 256 31.33 -8.77 -0.83
CA GLU A 256 31.19 -10.02 -0.08
C GLU A 256 30.19 -10.99 -0.74
N VAL A 257 29.19 -10.48 -1.46
CA VAL A 257 28.21 -11.31 -2.16
C VAL A 257 28.82 -11.96 -3.40
N ARG A 258 29.83 -11.32 -4.03
CA ARG A 258 30.57 -11.91 -5.17
C ARG A 258 31.34 -13.17 -4.79
N GLN A 259 31.60 -13.40 -3.50
CA GLN A 259 32.25 -14.64 -3.03
C GLN A 259 31.39 -15.88 -3.28
N LEU A 260 30.08 -15.71 -3.53
CA LEU A 260 29.19 -16.81 -3.93
C LEU A 260 29.41 -17.26 -5.37
N GLU A 261 29.96 -16.43 -6.26
CA GLU A 261 30.06 -16.72 -7.70
C GLU A 261 30.83 -18.02 -7.98
N GLY A 262 30.20 -18.92 -8.75
CA GLY A 262 30.72 -20.24 -9.07
C GLY A 262 30.62 -21.27 -7.95
N GLN A 263 30.14 -20.89 -6.76
CA GLN A 263 30.01 -21.79 -5.62
C GLN A 263 28.62 -22.41 -5.53
N ARG A 264 28.56 -23.63 -5.00
CA ARG A 264 27.29 -24.20 -4.54
C ARG A 264 26.92 -23.54 -3.22
N ILE A 265 25.83 -22.78 -3.22
CA ILE A 265 25.43 -22.00 -2.05
C ILE A 265 24.98 -22.93 -0.92
N THR A 266 25.46 -22.63 0.28
CA THR A 266 25.04 -23.28 1.52
C THR A 266 24.50 -22.23 2.49
N ARG A 267 23.71 -22.67 3.47
CA ARG A 267 23.26 -21.80 4.57
C ARG A 267 24.43 -21.10 5.26
N GLN A 268 25.50 -21.83 5.56
CA GLN A 268 26.66 -21.26 6.26
C GLN A 268 27.27 -20.09 5.50
N MET A 269 27.41 -20.19 4.17
CA MET A 269 27.94 -19.07 3.37
C MET A 269 27.05 -17.83 3.44
N LEU A 270 25.72 -18.00 3.47
CA LEU A 270 24.78 -16.89 3.62
C LEU A 270 24.88 -16.27 5.01
N ASP A 271 24.96 -17.10 6.05
CA ASP A 271 25.12 -16.66 7.44
C ASP A 271 26.47 -15.95 7.67
N ASP A 272 27.55 -16.42 7.02
CA ASP A 272 28.86 -15.79 7.03
C ASP A 272 28.80 -14.39 6.39
N ILE A 273 28.19 -14.25 5.21
CA ILE A 273 28.00 -12.96 4.55
C ILE A 273 27.15 -12.03 5.42
N HIS A 274 26.04 -12.51 5.97
CA HIS A 274 25.20 -11.73 6.88
C HIS A 274 25.99 -11.23 8.10
N SER A 275 26.89 -12.05 8.66
CA SER A 275 27.72 -11.66 9.82
C SER A 275 28.76 -10.58 9.52
N LEU A 276 29.15 -10.41 8.26
CA LEU A 276 30.07 -9.36 7.82
C LEU A 276 29.39 -8.00 7.63
N GLN A 277 28.06 -7.99 7.54
CA GLN A 277 27.29 -6.78 7.23
C GLN A 277 26.96 -5.97 8.47
N ASP A 278 26.87 -4.66 8.29
CA ASP A 278 26.39 -3.76 9.32
C ASP A 278 24.94 -4.09 9.73
N PRO A 279 24.52 -3.73 10.95
CA PRO A 279 23.11 -3.88 11.36
C PRO A 279 22.19 -3.06 10.45
N LEU A 280 20.93 -3.50 10.34
CA LEU A 280 19.89 -2.90 9.48
C LEU A 280 19.75 -1.38 9.64
N SER A 281 20.00 -0.84 10.85
CA SER A 281 19.94 0.61 11.12
C SER A 281 20.96 1.45 10.37
N LYS A 282 21.98 0.82 9.78
CA LYS A 282 23.00 1.47 8.94
C LYS A 282 22.91 1.10 7.46
N TRP A 283 21.90 0.31 7.07
CA TRP A 283 21.73 -0.01 5.66
C TRP A 283 21.30 1.26 4.89
N PRO A 284 21.71 1.41 3.62
CA PRO A 284 21.24 2.51 2.80
C PRO A 284 19.73 2.41 2.61
N ALA A 285 19.10 3.54 2.31
CA ALA A 285 17.66 3.58 2.05
C ALA A 285 17.29 2.70 0.86
N ILE A 286 17.95 2.92 -0.29
CA ILE A 286 17.67 2.24 -1.55
C ILE A 286 18.64 1.07 -1.73
N GLY A 287 18.09 -0.11 -2.01
CA GLY A 287 18.90 -1.25 -2.39
C GLY A 287 18.10 -2.54 -2.41
N GLY A 288 18.84 -3.65 -2.34
CA GLY A 288 18.29 -4.99 -2.42
C GLY A 288 18.71 -5.90 -1.29
N TYR A 289 17.85 -6.88 -1.02
CA TYR A 289 18.06 -7.86 0.02
C TYR A 289 17.70 -9.27 -0.47
N LEU A 290 18.36 -10.25 0.14
CA LEU A 290 17.94 -11.64 0.13
C LEU A 290 17.25 -11.90 1.46
N LEU A 291 15.96 -12.24 1.42
CA LEU A 291 15.27 -12.93 2.50
C LEU A 291 15.44 -14.43 2.25
N TYR A 292 16.11 -15.14 3.16
CA TYR A 292 16.30 -16.58 3.05
C TYR A 292 15.71 -17.30 4.27
N ILE A 293 14.78 -18.21 4.00
CA ILE A 293 14.09 -18.98 5.04
C ILE A 293 14.88 -20.25 5.31
N THR A 294 15.29 -20.48 6.55
CA THR A 294 15.99 -21.70 6.98
C THR A 294 15.14 -22.52 7.94
N SER A 295 15.59 -23.74 8.26
CA SER A 295 14.99 -24.57 9.30
C SER A 295 15.81 -24.46 10.59
N SER A 296 15.13 -24.40 11.75
CA SER A 296 15.76 -24.45 13.07
C SER A 296 15.94 -25.89 13.58
N GLU A 297 15.48 -26.89 12.82
CA GLU A 297 15.64 -28.29 13.20
C GLU A 297 17.12 -28.71 13.15
N ALA A 298 17.56 -29.50 14.13
CA ALA A 298 18.93 -30.00 14.20
C ALA A 298 19.07 -31.31 13.40
N THR A 299 18.72 -31.29 12.12
CA THR A 299 18.89 -32.43 11.20
C THR A 299 19.81 -32.03 10.05
N SER A 300 20.53 -33.00 9.48
CA SER A 300 21.37 -32.79 8.30
C SER A 300 20.59 -32.25 7.09
N GLU A 301 19.30 -32.59 6.99
CA GLU A 301 18.43 -32.06 5.93
C GLU A 301 18.05 -30.59 6.19
N ALA A 302 17.88 -30.22 7.46
CA ALA A 302 17.62 -28.84 7.87
C ALA A 302 18.81 -27.91 7.62
N GLU A 303 20.04 -28.41 7.65
CA GLU A 303 21.24 -27.65 7.29
C GLU A 303 21.30 -27.33 5.78
N GLU A 304 20.82 -28.24 4.93
CA GLU A 304 20.73 -28.00 3.49
C GLU A 304 19.45 -27.26 3.06
N TYR A 305 18.47 -27.14 3.95
CA TYR A 305 17.21 -26.45 3.70
C TYR A 305 17.37 -24.93 3.82
N TRP A 306 17.20 -24.25 2.69
CA TRP A 306 17.00 -22.82 2.66
C TRP A 306 16.16 -22.43 1.43
N ARG A 307 15.43 -21.31 1.49
CA ARG A 307 14.53 -20.86 0.40
C ARG A 307 14.75 -19.38 0.11
N PRO A 308 15.18 -19.00 -1.11
CA PRO A 308 15.47 -17.60 -1.42
C PRO A 308 14.24 -16.82 -1.89
N TYR A 309 14.08 -15.63 -1.33
CA TYR A 309 13.28 -14.53 -1.84
C TYR A 309 14.19 -13.32 -2.04
N VAL A 310 14.30 -12.82 -3.26
CA VAL A 310 15.05 -11.60 -3.57
C VAL A 310 14.04 -10.45 -3.61
N GLY A 311 14.35 -9.32 -3.00
CA GLY A 311 13.52 -8.13 -3.05
C GLY A 311 14.34 -6.86 -3.07
N GLN A 312 13.66 -5.76 -3.41
CA GLN A 312 14.18 -4.41 -3.36
C GLN A 312 13.27 -3.51 -2.52
N ALA A 313 13.79 -2.35 -2.12
CA ALA A 313 12.97 -1.25 -1.61
C ALA A 313 13.66 0.09 -1.85
N SER A 314 12.86 1.16 -1.93
CA SER A 314 13.32 2.54 -1.77
C SER A 314 13.72 2.87 -0.32
N LEU A 315 13.19 2.09 0.66
CA LEU A 315 13.48 2.26 2.08
C LEU A 315 13.58 0.90 2.80
N LEU A 316 14.76 0.28 2.74
CA LEU A 316 15.04 -1.06 3.29
C LEU A 316 14.74 -1.17 4.80
N ILE A 317 15.05 -0.11 5.55
CA ILE A 317 14.81 -0.05 7.01
C ILE A 317 13.34 -0.20 7.39
N ARG A 318 12.41 0.03 6.45
CA ARG A 318 10.97 -0.23 6.63
C ARG A 318 10.55 -1.57 6.07
N ARG A 319 10.99 -1.87 4.86
CA ARG A 319 10.52 -3.05 4.14
C ARG A 319 10.86 -4.34 4.88
N ILE A 320 12.04 -4.44 5.48
CA ILE A 320 12.46 -5.64 6.20
C ILE A 320 11.61 -5.87 7.46
N PRO A 321 11.43 -4.88 8.37
CA PRO A 321 10.50 -5.01 9.49
C PRO A 321 9.05 -5.31 9.06
N GLN A 322 8.60 -4.79 7.91
CA GLN A 322 7.28 -5.14 7.37
C GLN A 322 7.18 -6.64 7.09
N HIS A 323 8.15 -7.25 6.39
CA HIS A 323 8.17 -8.71 6.17
C HIS A 323 8.10 -9.51 7.48
N ILE A 324 8.85 -9.07 8.50
CA ILE A 324 8.87 -9.71 9.81
C ILE A 324 7.49 -9.62 10.47
N THR A 325 6.92 -8.41 10.53
CA THR A 325 5.59 -8.17 11.11
C THR A 325 4.52 -8.99 10.40
N GLU A 326 4.53 -9.02 9.07
CA GLU A 326 3.56 -9.78 8.28
C GLU A 326 3.55 -11.26 8.64
N VAL A 327 4.73 -11.86 8.74
CA VAL A 327 4.88 -13.27 9.13
C VAL A 327 4.47 -13.50 10.58
N LEU A 328 4.85 -12.60 11.50
CA LEU A 328 4.48 -12.69 12.93
C LEU A 328 2.96 -12.56 13.15
N GLN A 329 2.27 -11.78 12.31
CA GLN A 329 0.81 -11.66 12.32
C GLN A 329 0.12 -12.86 11.67
N GLY A 330 0.87 -13.84 11.14
CA GLY A 330 0.33 -15.04 10.54
C GLY A 330 -0.25 -14.81 9.14
N HIS A 331 0.15 -13.73 8.46
CA HIS A 331 -0.23 -13.53 7.07
C HIS A 331 0.39 -14.61 6.20
N ILE A 332 -0.41 -15.18 5.30
CA ILE A 332 0.00 -16.29 4.44
C ILE A 332 -0.39 -16.06 2.97
N HIS A 333 -0.67 -14.80 2.61
CA HIS A 333 -1.21 -14.44 1.30
C HIS A 333 -0.14 -14.45 0.19
N THR A 334 1.15 -14.44 0.54
CA THR A 334 2.29 -14.62 -0.39
C THR A 334 2.93 -16.00 -0.20
N LEU A 335 3.61 -16.50 -1.25
CA LEU A 335 4.35 -17.76 -1.17
C LEU A 335 5.44 -17.70 -0.08
N CYS A 336 6.13 -16.56 0.01
CA CYS A 336 7.17 -16.34 0.99
C CYS A 336 6.63 -16.46 2.42
N TYR A 337 5.51 -15.79 2.73
CA TYR A 337 4.94 -15.82 4.07
C TYR A 337 4.34 -17.18 4.42
N TRP A 338 3.71 -17.85 3.45
CA TRP A 338 3.21 -19.22 3.62
C TRP A 338 4.32 -20.22 4.00
N VAL A 339 5.50 -20.10 3.37
CA VAL A 339 6.65 -20.95 3.69
C VAL A 339 7.23 -20.56 5.05
N ALA A 340 7.32 -19.26 5.34
CA ALA A 340 7.83 -18.75 6.61
C ALA A 340 6.93 -19.11 7.81
N SER A 341 5.62 -19.24 7.60
CA SER A 341 4.66 -19.56 8.65
C SER A 341 4.69 -21.03 9.09
N LYS A 342 5.53 -21.88 8.49
CA LYS A 342 5.65 -23.28 8.90
C LYS A 342 6.42 -23.39 10.22
N PRO A 343 6.11 -24.38 11.08
CA PRO A 343 6.86 -24.59 12.32
C PRO A 343 8.36 -24.79 12.05
N GLY A 344 9.20 -24.27 12.95
CA GLY A 344 10.65 -24.42 12.86
C GLY A 344 11.31 -23.62 11.73
N ARG A 345 10.63 -22.63 11.15
CA ARG A 345 11.19 -21.75 10.13
C ARG A 345 11.78 -20.49 10.73
N GLN A 346 12.89 -20.02 10.16
CA GLN A 346 13.57 -18.79 10.55
C GLN A 346 13.71 -17.87 9.34
N LEU A 347 13.38 -16.59 9.54
CA LEU A 347 13.60 -15.52 8.56
C LEU A 347 14.99 -14.94 8.78
N ASN A 348 15.80 -14.90 7.73
CA ASN A 348 17.11 -14.29 7.74
C ASN A 348 17.19 -13.31 6.57
N PHE A 349 17.95 -12.23 6.74
CA PHE A 349 18.10 -11.19 5.74
C PHE A 349 19.57 -10.89 5.54
N MET A 350 19.99 -10.72 4.29
CA MET A 350 21.30 -10.14 3.98
C MET A 350 21.15 -9.13 2.84
N ARG A 351 21.96 -8.09 2.86
CA ARG A 351 22.00 -7.07 1.81
C ARG A 351 22.72 -7.65 0.60
N LEU A 352 22.23 -7.33 -0.60
CA LEU A 352 22.79 -7.85 -1.85
C LEU A 352 23.52 -6.78 -2.67
N TRP A 353 22.91 -5.61 -2.77
CA TRP A 353 23.44 -4.45 -3.47
C TRP A 353 22.99 -3.17 -2.78
N GLU A 354 23.70 -2.10 -3.06
CA GLU A 354 23.35 -0.74 -2.67
C GLU A 354 23.51 0.20 -3.87
N ILE A 355 22.60 1.18 -3.95
CA ILE A 355 22.70 2.23 -4.95
C ILE A 355 23.18 3.47 -4.22
N ILE A 356 24.47 3.75 -4.34
CA ILE A 356 25.08 4.97 -3.81
C ILE A 356 24.89 6.04 -4.87
N GLU A 357 24.08 7.06 -4.57
CA GLU A 357 23.98 8.24 -5.43
C GLU A 357 25.37 8.92 -5.45
N GLU A 358 26.04 8.97 -6.60
CA GLU A 358 27.30 9.72 -6.71
C GLU A 358 26.92 11.20 -6.96
N GLU A 359 27.52 12.14 -6.21
CA GLU A 359 27.17 13.58 -6.27
C GLU A 359 27.29 14.21 -7.67
N GLU A 360 28.05 13.57 -8.57
CA GLU A 360 28.35 14.06 -9.91
C GLU A 360 27.41 13.49 -11.00
N GLU A 361 26.60 12.47 -10.70
CA GLU A 361 25.70 11.86 -11.66
C GLU A 361 24.25 12.32 -11.41
N GLU A 362 23.70 13.12 -12.32
CA GLU A 362 22.27 13.45 -12.39
C GLU A 362 21.47 12.21 -12.82
N ASP A 363 21.47 11.18 -11.98
CA ASP A 363 20.64 10.01 -12.17
C ASP A 363 19.16 10.44 -12.07
N THR A 364 18.42 10.25 -13.16
CA THR A 364 16.97 10.42 -13.13
C THR A 364 16.33 9.37 -12.22
N TYR A 365 15.21 9.68 -11.59
CA TYR A 365 14.45 8.68 -10.81
C TYR A 365 14.17 7.40 -11.62
N GLN A 366 13.86 7.54 -12.91
CA GLN A 366 13.62 6.42 -13.83
C GLN A 366 14.86 5.55 -14.05
N SER A 367 16.07 6.12 -14.12
CA SER A 367 17.30 5.33 -14.25
C SER A 367 17.60 4.56 -12.96
N LEU A 368 17.38 5.16 -11.79
CA LEU A 368 17.53 4.46 -10.51
C LEU A 368 16.55 3.29 -10.37
N GLU A 369 15.28 3.50 -10.72
CA GLU A 369 14.24 2.47 -10.69
C GLU A 369 14.57 1.30 -11.64
N LEU A 370 15.03 1.61 -12.86
CA LEU A 370 15.50 0.60 -13.81
C LEU A 370 16.69 -0.17 -13.23
N LEU A 371 17.70 0.53 -12.71
CA LEU A 371 18.90 -0.08 -12.14
C LEU A 371 18.54 -1.06 -11.02
N ASN A 372 17.66 -0.64 -10.11
CA ASN A 372 17.20 -1.47 -8.99
C ASN A 372 16.43 -2.71 -9.49
N THR A 373 15.57 -2.54 -10.50
CA THR A 373 14.82 -3.63 -11.15
C THR A 373 15.74 -4.65 -11.83
N LEU A 374 16.79 -4.18 -12.52
CA LEU A 374 17.77 -5.05 -13.19
C LEU A 374 18.61 -5.82 -12.18
N LEU A 375 19.07 -5.16 -11.10
CA LEU A 375 19.79 -5.81 -10.00
C LEU A 375 18.94 -6.91 -9.35
N GLU A 376 17.67 -6.63 -9.04
CA GLU A 376 16.74 -7.63 -8.50
C GLU A 376 16.59 -8.82 -9.44
N MET A 377 16.43 -8.57 -10.74
CA MET A 377 16.33 -9.64 -11.75
C MET A 377 17.61 -10.47 -11.82
N ILE A 378 18.80 -9.85 -11.83
CA ILE A 378 20.09 -10.56 -11.85
C ILE A 378 20.22 -11.49 -10.64
N PHE A 379 19.89 -11.00 -9.44
CA PHE A 379 19.94 -11.83 -8.24
C PHE A 379 18.86 -12.91 -8.21
N CYS A 380 17.67 -12.63 -8.73
CA CYS A 380 16.64 -13.65 -8.93
C CYS A 380 17.12 -14.79 -9.83
N LEU A 381 17.87 -14.49 -10.89
CA LEU A 381 18.49 -15.49 -11.76
C LEU A 381 19.61 -16.25 -11.03
N GLY A 382 20.50 -15.54 -10.33
CA GLY A 382 21.61 -16.13 -9.58
C GLY A 382 21.17 -17.10 -8.48
N PHE A 383 20.17 -16.73 -7.69
CA PHE A 383 19.60 -17.58 -6.65
C PHE A 383 18.55 -18.57 -7.17
N GLN A 384 18.20 -18.49 -8.46
CA GLN A 384 17.11 -19.24 -9.09
C GLN A 384 15.79 -19.11 -8.30
N SER A 385 15.47 -17.87 -7.88
CA SER A 385 14.33 -17.60 -7.01
C SER A 385 12.99 -17.50 -7.76
N LEU A 386 13.01 -17.49 -9.10
CA LEU A 386 11.86 -17.35 -9.99
C LEU A 386 11.27 -18.70 -10.46
N PRO A 387 10.03 -18.73 -10.99
CA PRO A 387 9.43 -19.93 -11.54
C PRO A 387 10.12 -20.40 -12.84
N LEU A 388 9.99 -21.71 -13.13
CA LEU A 388 10.64 -22.36 -14.28
C LEU A 388 10.45 -21.63 -15.63
N PRO A 389 9.23 -21.18 -16.02
CA PRO A 389 9.05 -20.50 -17.31
C PRO A 389 9.89 -19.22 -17.41
N THR A 390 10.02 -18.48 -16.32
CA THR A 390 10.85 -17.27 -16.28
C THR A 390 12.34 -17.64 -16.33
N LEU A 391 12.79 -18.63 -15.57
CA LEU A 391 14.20 -19.06 -15.60
C LEU A 391 14.60 -19.57 -16.99
N ASN A 392 13.82 -20.47 -17.59
CA ASN A 392 14.04 -20.96 -18.95
C ASN A 392 14.10 -19.81 -19.97
N ARG A 393 13.24 -18.81 -19.80
CA ARG A 393 13.19 -17.67 -20.70
C ARG A 393 14.48 -16.87 -20.69
N PHE A 394 15.16 -16.72 -19.56
CA PHE A 394 16.37 -15.90 -19.45
C PHE A 394 17.66 -16.72 -19.59
N LEU A 395 17.75 -17.86 -18.91
CA LEU A 395 18.95 -18.70 -18.82
C LEU A 395 18.95 -19.88 -19.80
N GLY A 396 17.84 -20.09 -20.52
CA GLY A 396 17.65 -21.26 -21.37
C GLY A 396 17.25 -22.52 -20.59
N PRO A 397 16.90 -23.61 -21.28
CA PRO A 397 16.51 -24.86 -20.64
C PRO A 397 17.70 -25.54 -19.95
N GLN A 398 17.60 -25.74 -18.64
CA GLN A 398 18.56 -26.49 -17.83
C GLN A 398 17.91 -27.02 -16.56
N GLU A 399 18.66 -27.76 -15.75
CA GLU A 399 18.20 -28.17 -14.42
C GLU A 399 18.26 -26.98 -13.46
N PHE A 400 17.10 -26.61 -12.92
CA PHE A 400 16.95 -25.57 -11.90
C PHE A 400 16.47 -26.20 -10.60
N SER A 401 16.82 -25.58 -9.46
CA SER A 401 16.35 -26.04 -8.15
C SER A 401 14.83 -25.83 -7.96
N LEU A 402 14.29 -24.76 -8.54
CA LEU A 402 12.85 -24.43 -8.53
C LEU A 402 12.21 -24.34 -7.12
N ARG A 403 13.03 -24.06 -6.09
CA ARG A 403 12.61 -23.78 -4.71
C ARG A 403 12.57 -22.28 -4.38
N GLY A 404 12.72 -21.43 -5.39
CA GLY A 404 12.55 -19.99 -5.24
C GLY A 404 11.21 -19.55 -4.68
N LEU A 405 11.17 -18.36 -4.07
CA LEU A 405 9.96 -17.77 -3.48
C LEU A 405 9.43 -16.56 -4.26
N ASN A 406 10.16 -16.06 -5.28
CA ASN A 406 9.65 -15.02 -6.17
C ASN A 406 8.63 -15.63 -7.14
N VAL A 407 7.43 -15.02 -7.22
CA VAL A 407 6.34 -15.49 -8.09
C VAL A 407 6.27 -14.70 -9.40
N VAL A 408 6.53 -13.40 -9.33
CA VAL A 408 6.48 -12.46 -10.45
C VAL A 408 7.89 -11.98 -10.73
N SER A 409 8.25 -11.86 -12.02
CA SER A 409 9.55 -11.30 -12.42
C SER A 409 9.64 -9.82 -12.00
N PRO A 410 10.79 -9.37 -11.47
CA PRO A 410 11.04 -7.95 -11.19
C PRO A 410 10.74 -7.03 -12.38
N LEU A 411 11.00 -7.51 -13.61
CA LEU A 411 10.73 -6.77 -14.84
C LEU A 411 9.23 -6.47 -15.09
N LEU A 412 8.33 -7.03 -14.28
CA LEU A 412 6.89 -6.83 -14.35
C LEU A 412 6.32 -6.02 -13.18
N GLN A 413 7.13 -5.61 -12.19
CA GLN A 413 6.64 -4.96 -10.97
C GLN A 413 5.94 -3.62 -11.28
N ASN A 414 6.49 -2.82 -12.20
CA ASN A 414 5.94 -1.50 -12.56
C ASN A 414 4.98 -1.58 -13.75
N ILE A 415 4.36 -2.75 -13.95
CA ILE A 415 3.35 -2.97 -14.99
C ILE A 415 2.08 -3.44 -14.29
N THR A 416 0.95 -2.80 -14.61
CA THR A 416 -0.35 -3.30 -14.17
C THR A 416 -0.67 -4.64 -14.83
N LEU A 417 -0.38 -5.73 -14.12
CA LEU A 417 -0.73 -7.08 -14.56
C LEU A 417 -2.24 -7.31 -14.40
N SER A 418 -2.87 -7.80 -15.47
CA SER A 418 -4.26 -8.23 -15.44
C SER A 418 -4.46 -9.41 -14.48
N PRO A 419 -5.70 -9.63 -13.98
CA PRO A 419 -6.00 -10.78 -13.13
C PRO A 419 -5.60 -12.13 -13.74
N ASN A 420 -5.64 -12.25 -15.07
CA ASN A 420 -5.26 -13.46 -15.80
C ASN A 420 -3.74 -13.66 -15.80
N GLU A 421 -2.95 -12.62 -16.07
CA GLU A 421 -1.47 -12.68 -16.03
C GLU A 421 -0.97 -13.02 -14.61
N ARG A 422 -1.58 -12.41 -13.58
CA ARG A 422 -1.29 -12.76 -12.18
C ARG A 422 -1.67 -14.21 -11.87
N ALA A 423 -2.79 -14.70 -12.42
CA ALA A 423 -3.22 -16.09 -12.24
C ALA A 423 -2.28 -17.08 -12.95
N GLU A 424 -1.76 -16.71 -14.12
CA GLU A 424 -0.78 -17.50 -14.87
C GLU A 424 0.53 -17.64 -14.09
N CYS A 425 1.07 -16.53 -13.56
CA CYS A 425 2.29 -16.57 -12.72
C CYS A 425 2.11 -17.52 -11.53
N ARG A 426 0.95 -17.48 -10.86
CA ARG A 426 0.62 -18.41 -9.77
C ARG A 426 0.45 -19.85 -10.23
N GLN A 427 -0.08 -20.06 -11.45
CA GLN A 427 -0.23 -21.41 -11.99
C GLN A 427 1.12 -22.09 -12.20
N TRP A 428 2.18 -21.33 -12.50
CA TRP A 428 3.53 -21.89 -12.64
C TRP A 428 4.05 -22.56 -11.37
N LEU A 429 3.61 -22.11 -10.20
CA LEU A 429 3.98 -22.69 -8.91
C LEU A 429 3.52 -24.16 -8.76
N ARG A 430 2.49 -24.59 -9.50
CA ARG A 430 2.03 -25.99 -9.51
C ARG A 430 3.03 -26.95 -10.16
N PHE A 431 3.97 -26.43 -10.93
CA PHE A 431 5.03 -27.20 -11.56
C PHE A 431 6.34 -27.14 -10.77
N SER A 432 6.36 -26.44 -9.61
CA SER A 432 7.51 -26.53 -8.71
C SER A 432 7.66 -27.98 -8.25
N PRO A 433 8.88 -28.53 -8.12
CA PRO A 433 9.09 -29.80 -7.46
C PRO A 433 8.72 -29.75 -5.97
N SER A 434 8.42 -28.57 -5.41
CA SER A 434 8.20 -28.39 -3.97
C SER A 434 6.77 -28.62 -3.58
N LEU A 435 6.58 -29.61 -2.71
CA LEU A 435 5.28 -29.90 -2.15
C LEU A 435 4.70 -28.68 -1.43
N GLU A 436 5.52 -27.93 -0.67
CA GLU A 436 5.08 -26.70 0.00
C GLU A 436 4.60 -25.62 -1.01
N THR A 437 5.33 -25.43 -2.11
CA THR A 437 4.99 -24.47 -3.16
C THR A 437 3.74 -24.89 -3.95
N GLN A 438 3.59 -26.19 -4.23
CA GLN A 438 2.39 -26.74 -4.85
C GLN A 438 1.17 -26.57 -3.93
N GLN A 439 1.31 -26.89 -2.65
CA GLN A 439 0.25 -26.73 -1.65
C GLN A 439 -0.20 -25.27 -1.53
N PHE A 440 0.74 -24.31 -1.54
CA PHE A 440 0.41 -22.89 -1.58
C PHE A 440 -0.42 -22.56 -2.83
N ALA A 441 0.03 -23.00 -4.01
CA ALA A 441 -0.65 -22.73 -5.27
C ALA A 441 -2.07 -23.31 -5.31
N GLU A 442 -2.28 -24.50 -4.74
CA GLU A 442 -3.60 -25.13 -4.62
C GLU A 442 -4.51 -24.41 -3.62
N THR A 443 -3.98 -24.12 -2.43
CA THR A 443 -4.72 -23.42 -1.36
C THR A 443 -5.18 -22.06 -1.85
N ARG A 444 -4.26 -21.28 -2.45
CA ARG A 444 -4.57 -19.96 -2.97
C ARG A 444 -5.60 -20.01 -4.11
N ALA A 445 -5.53 -21.02 -4.97
CA ALA A 445 -6.53 -21.20 -6.03
C ALA A 445 -7.93 -21.49 -5.45
N LYS A 446 -8.03 -22.30 -4.40
CA LYS A 446 -9.30 -22.58 -3.70
C LYS A 446 -9.86 -21.32 -3.03
N GLU A 447 -9.03 -20.56 -2.33
CA GLU A 447 -9.43 -19.29 -1.69
C GLU A 447 -9.97 -18.28 -2.71
N LEU A 448 -9.26 -18.08 -3.83
CA LEU A 448 -9.69 -17.17 -4.88
C LEU A 448 -11.01 -17.63 -5.51
N GLN A 449 -11.19 -18.92 -5.72
CA GLN A 449 -12.44 -19.48 -6.23
C GLN A 449 -13.59 -19.27 -5.23
N GLN A 450 -13.34 -19.45 -3.93
CA GLN A 450 -14.33 -19.18 -2.88
C GLN A 450 -14.71 -17.70 -2.83
N ARG A 451 -13.74 -16.78 -2.85
CA ARG A 451 -14.00 -15.32 -2.91
C ARG A 451 -14.83 -14.94 -4.14
N GLN A 452 -14.51 -15.51 -5.30
CA GLN A 452 -15.31 -15.30 -6.52
C GLN A 452 -16.74 -15.82 -6.37
N ASN A 453 -16.92 -17.00 -5.77
CA ASN A 453 -18.26 -17.56 -5.52
C ASN A 453 -19.07 -16.74 -4.52
N LEU A 454 -18.42 -16.17 -3.49
CA LEU A 454 -19.06 -15.28 -2.52
C LEU A 454 -19.47 -13.94 -3.16
N SER A 455 -18.62 -13.38 -4.02
CA SER A 455 -18.93 -12.17 -4.80
C SER A 455 -20.10 -12.37 -5.77
N LEU A 456 -20.25 -13.60 -6.30
CA LEU A 456 -21.34 -13.96 -7.20
C LEU A 456 -22.65 -14.33 -6.50
N GLN A 457 -22.64 -14.52 -5.18
CA GLN A 457 -23.90 -14.67 -4.46
C GLN A 457 -24.67 -13.35 -4.58
N PRO A 458 -25.94 -13.38 -5.00
CA PRO A 458 -26.76 -12.18 -5.01
C PRO A 458 -26.75 -11.64 -3.58
N SER A 459 -26.16 -10.47 -3.37
CA SER A 459 -26.17 -9.82 -2.06
C SER A 459 -27.60 -9.93 -1.53
N SER A 460 -27.79 -10.58 -0.39
CA SER A 460 -29.09 -10.64 0.30
C SER A 460 -29.80 -9.30 0.10
N GLN A 461 -31.03 -9.33 -0.42
CA GLN A 461 -31.79 -8.14 -0.83
C GLN A 461 -31.39 -6.96 0.04
N ARG A 462 -30.70 -5.97 -0.56
CA ARG A 462 -30.37 -4.73 0.16
C ARG A 462 -31.69 -4.25 0.77
N PRO A 463 -31.75 -3.97 2.09
CA PRO A 463 -32.98 -3.48 2.70
C PRO A 463 -33.50 -2.31 1.86
N ASN A 464 -34.79 -2.37 1.52
CA ASN A 464 -35.40 -1.34 0.70
C ASN A 464 -35.18 0.00 1.42
N TYR A 465 -34.83 1.05 0.67
CA TYR A 465 -34.62 2.38 1.22
C TYR A 465 -35.85 2.86 2.02
N GLU A 466 -37.04 2.43 1.63
CA GLU A 466 -38.29 2.70 2.36
C GLU A 466 -38.34 2.01 3.73
N ASP A 467 -37.79 0.80 3.86
CA ASP A 467 -37.72 0.08 5.13
C ASP A 467 -36.77 0.79 6.10
N ILE A 468 -35.60 1.23 5.59
CA ILE A 468 -34.63 2.01 6.37
C ILE A 468 -35.24 3.36 6.83
N GLN A 469 -35.95 4.06 5.94
CA GLN A 469 -36.61 5.32 6.28
C GLN A 469 -37.77 5.17 7.29
N ARG A 470 -38.47 4.05 7.24
CA ARG A 470 -39.58 3.75 8.15
C ARG A 470 -39.04 3.46 9.55
N GLU A 471 -38.07 2.56 9.65
CA GLU A 471 -37.41 2.19 10.90
C GLU A 471 -36.83 3.43 11.60
N PHE A 472 -36.21 4.33 10.84
CA PHE A 472 -35.66 5.60 11.34
C PHE A 472 -36.75 6.55 11.86
N ARG A 473 -37.86 6.69 11.14
CA ARG A 473 -38.99 7.55 11.57
C ARG A 473 -39.60 7.03 12.86
N ASP A 474 -39.83 5.73 12.93
CA ASP A 474 -40.48 5.08 14.08
C ASP A 474 -39.62 5.21 15.35
N GLN A 475 -38.29 5.21 15.20
CA GLN A 475 -37.35 5.43 16.32
C GLN A 475 -37.26 6.89 16.79
N ILE A 476 -37.55 7.87 15.94
CA ILE A 476 -37.43 9.31 16.28
C ILE A 476 -38.75 9.91 16.80
N ILE A 477 -39.90 9.30 16.50
CA ILE A 477 -41.23 9.75 16.96
C ILE A 477 -41.27 10.05 18.48
N PRO A 478 -40.72 9.22 19.39
CA PRO A 478 -40.75 9.48 20.83
C PRO A 478 -39.90 10.67 21.29
N TYR A 479 -38.88 11.04 20.50
CA TYR A 479 -37.92 12.12 20.80
C TYR A 479 -38.27 13.44 20.10
N SER A 480 -39.31 13.42 19.29
CA SER A 480 -39.91 14.61 18.69
C SER A 480 -40.69 15.38 19.78
N CYS A 481 -39.97 16.07 20.67
CA CYS A 481 -40.54 16.79 21.80
C CYS A 481 -41.45 17.99 21.37
N PRO A 482 -42.35 18.47 22.25
CA PRO A 482 -43.62 19.15 21.94
C PRO A 482 -43.48 20.67 21.68
N PHE A 483 -42.40 21.12 21.04
CA PHE A 483 -42.20 22.55 20.75
C PHE A 483 -43.19 23.14 19.72
N LEU A 484 -44.13 22.32 19.23
CA LEU A 484 -45.24 22.74 18.38
C LEU A 484 -46.60 22.78 19.11
N THR A 485 -46.66 22.50 20.41
CA THR A 485 -47.93 22.64 21.16
C THR A 485 -48.04 24.02 21.82
N HIS A 486 -48.04 25.08 21.02
CA HIS A 486 -48.78 26.28 21.37
C HIS A 486 -49.79 26.56 20.26
N LYS A 487 -51.02 26.09 20.53
CA LYS A 487 -52.31 26.46 19.95
C LYS A 487 -52.25 27.57 18.90
N ASP A 488 -52.22 27.21 17.63
CA ASP A 488 -52.80 27.98 16.51
C ASP A 488 -53.06 27.06 15.31
N GLU A 489 -53.61 25.87 15.60
CA GLU A 489 -54.40 25.16 14.60
C GLU A 489 -55.77 25.83 14.56
N VAL A 490 -56.08 26.57 13.49
CA VAL A 490 -57.41 26.64 12.84
C VAL A 490 -57.42 27.62 11.64
N THR A 491 -56.45 28.51 11.46
CA THR A 491 -56.40 29.33 10.23
C THR A 491 -55.05 29.18 9.56
N GLY A 492 -55.00 28.48 8.42
CA GLY A 492 -53.81 28.26 7.58
C GLY A 492 -53.22 29.54 6.97
N LYS A 493 -52.85 30.50 7.82
CA LYS A 493 -52.04 31.67 7.51
C LYS A 493 -50.88 31.68 8.48
N ILE A 494 -49.69 31.48 7.93
CA ILE A 494 -48.42 31.66 8.65
C ILE A 494 -48.41 33.10 9.19
N PRO A 495 -48.30 33.32 10.51
CA PRO A 495 -48.25 34.67 11.06
C PRO A 495 -47.01 35.39 10.52
N SER A 496 -47.20 36.57 9.94
CA SER A 496 -46.15 37.43 9.38
C SER A 496 -45.14 37.95 10.41
N ASN A 497 -45.25 37.54 11.67
CA ASN A 497 -44.42 38.00 12.78
C ASN A 497 -43.30 37.03 13.17
N LEU A 498 -43.12 35.93 12.42
CA LEU A 498 -42.00 34.98 12.60
C LEU A 498 -40.63 35.52 12.17
N ARG A 499 -40.49 36.84 11.94
CA ARG A 499 -39.22 37.53 11.70
C ARG A 499 -38.69 38.28 12.92
N GLN A 500 -39.22 38.03 14.12
CA GLN A 500 -38.49 38.44 15.30
C GLN A 500 -37.37 37.42 15.57
N PRO A 501 -36.11 37.86 15.63
CA PRO A 501 -35.01 36.97 15.95
C PRO A 501 -35.33 36.27 17.27
N ILE A 502 -35.26 34.95 17.29
CA ILE A 502 -35.45 34.23 18.53
C ILE A 502 -34.30 34.65 19.44
N ASP A 503 -34.63 35.16 20.63
CA ASP A 503 -33.62 35.51 21.60
C ASP A 503 -32.93 34.23 22.06
N ASN A 504 -31.70 34.02 21.58
CA ASN A 504 -30.90 32.84 21.88
C ASN A 504 -30.72 32.67 23.39
N THR A 505 -30.79 33.74 24.19
CA THR A 505 -30.69 33.61 25.66
C THR A 505 -31.89 32.93 26.30
N ILE A 506 -33.07 32.95 25.65
CA ILE A 506 -34.26 32.22 26.13
C ILE A 506 -34.14 30.74 25.77
N ILE A 507 -33.72 30.42 24.55
CA ILE A 507 -33.47 29.03 24.12
C ILE A 507 -32.36 28.41 24.99
N GLU A 508 -31.25 29.11 25.20
CA GLU A 508 -30.13 28.65 26.04
C GLU A 508 -30.60 28.32 27.45
N LYS A 509 -31.39 29.20 28.09
CA LYS A 509 -31.92 28.95 29.44
C LYS A 509 -32.89 27.77 29.47
N SER A 510 -33.79 27.65 28.50
CA SER A 510 -34.77 26.55 28.45
C SER A 510 -34.11 25.20 28.14
N VAL A 511 -33.13 25.17 27.24
CA VAL A 511 -32.37 23.96 26.90
C VAL A 511 -31.45 23.56 28.05
N ALA A 512 -30.77 24.50 28.70
CA ALA A 512 -29.96 24.22 29.89
C ALA A 512 -30.80 23.65 31.04
N VAL A 513 -31.98 24.22 31.32
CA VAL A 513 -32.90 23.71 32.35
C VAL A 513 -33.37 22.30 32.00
N TYR A 514 -33.78 22.04 30.76
CA TYR A 514 -34.21 20.72 30.34
C TYR A 514 -33.09 19.66 30.45
N LEU A 515 -31.89 19.97 29.98
CA LEU A 515 -30.75 19.03 30.03
C LEU A 515 -30.27 18.77 31.46
N LYS A 516 -30.40 19.77 32.32
CA LYS A 516 -30.17 19.62 33.76
C LYS A 516 -31.21 18.73 34.42
N GLU A 517 -32.49 18.87 34.08
CA GLU A 517 -33.56 17.97 34.53
C GLU A 517 -33.37 16.53 34.04
N GLN A 518 -32.77 16.34 32.86
CA GLN A 518 -32.41 15.02 32.32
C GLN A 518 -31.08 14.46 32.88
N GLY A 519 -30.34 15.23 33.68
CA GLY A 519 -29.08 14.78 34.31
C GLY A 519 -27.91 14.59 33.35
N VAL A 520 -27.90 15.30 32.21
CA VAL A 520 -26.89 15.18 31.15
C VAL A 520 -26.15 16.50 30.85
N GLU A 521 -26.24 17.47 31.77
CA GLU A 521 -25.61 18.80 31.67
C GLU A 521 -24.09 18.74 31.44
N GLU A 522 -23.42 17.74 32.03
CA GLU A 522 -21.96 17.55 31.95
C GLU A 522 -21.43 17.23 30.54
N TYR A 523 -22.29 16.86 29.60
CA TYR A 523 -21.91 16.55 28.22
C TYR A 523 -22.00 17.76 27.28
N LEU A 524 -22.45 18.92 27.76
CA LEU A 524 -22.54 20.13 26.95
C LEU A 524 -21.24 20.95 27.05
N GLN A 525 -20.38 20.87 26.03
CA GLN A 525 -19.07 21.54 26.07
C GLN A 525 -19.12 23.05 25.74
N ALA A 526 -20.12 23.52 25.00
CA ALA A 526 -20.36 24.95 24.76
C ALA A 526 -21.76 25.22 24.16
N PHE A 527 -22.30 26.43 24.38
CA PHE A 527 -23.42 26.96 23.58
C PHE A 527 -22.89 27.69 22.35
N PRO A 528 -23.53 27.56 21.17
CA PRO A 528 -23.02 28.14 19.94
C PRO A 528 -23.24 29.65 19.89
N PHE A 529 -22.17 30.40 19.62
CA PHE A 529 -22.27 31.78 19.14
C PHE A 529 -22.33 31.74 17.61
N SER A 530 -23.54 31.75 17.02
CA SER A 530 -23.71 31.98 15.58
C SER A 530 -24.90 32.89 15.32
N SER A 531 -24.96 33.48 14.12
CA SER A 531 -26.00 34.45 13.77
C SER A 531 -27.40 33.82 13.77
N ASN A 532 -28.42 34.65 13.95
CA ASN A 532 -29.83 34.28 14.05
C ASN A 532 -30.43 33.57 12.81
N GLU A 533 -29.62 33.33 11.77
CA GLU A 533 -30.01 32.69 10.51
C GLU A 533 -29.29 31.35 10.25
N ALA A 534 -28.39 30.92 11.13
CA ALA A 534 -27.65 29.67 10.93
C ALA A 534 -28.57 28.44 11.15
N PRO A 535 -28.69 27.52 10.18
CA PRO A 535 -29.49 26.31 10.35
C PRO A 535 -28.84 25.38 11.39
N ILE A 536 -29.56 25.11 12.47
CA ILE A 536 -29.15 24.11 13.47
C ILE A 536 -29.36 22.72 12.89
N ARG A 537 -28.29 21.93 12.80
CA ARG A 537 -28.34 20.51 12.44
C ARG A 537 -27.95 19.68 13.65
N PHE A 538 -28.85 18.80 14.07
CA PHE A 538 -28.55 17.77 15.06
C PHE A 538 -27.89 16.59 14.33
N ILE A 539 -26.72 16.17 14.78
CA ILE A 539 -26.10 14.92 14.35
C ILE A 539 -26.32 13.94 15.50
N LEU A 540 -27.20 12.97 15.30
CA LEU A 540 -27.39 11.87 16.24
C LEU A 540 -26.42 10.76 15.85
N ASP A 541 -25.47 10.46 16.73
CA ASP A 541 -24.56 9.33 16.57
C ASP A 541 -25.29 8.06 17.05
N PHE A 542 -25.69 7.21 16.08
CA PHE A 542 -26.36 5.95 16.38
C PHE A 542 -25.36 4.81 16.25
N ASP A 543 -24.88 4.30 17.37
CA ASP A 543 -24.25 3.00 17.42
C ASP A 543 -25.36 1.94 17.55
N ILE A 544 -25.74 1.30 16.44
CA ILE A 544 -26.75 0.21 16.42
C ILE A 544 -26.05 -1.16 16.26
N PRO A 545 -25.48 -1.74 17.34
CA PRO A 545 -25.35 -3.20 17.39
C PRO A 545 -26.19 -3.90 18.49
N SER A 546 -26.83 -3.19 19.42
CA SER A 546 -27.33 -3.82 20.66
C SER A 546 -28.84 -3.98 20.84
N LEU A 547 -29.69 -3.59 19.86
CA LEU A 547 -31.13 -3.87 19.92
C LEU A 547 -31.46 -5.26 19.34
N LYS A 548 -31.21 -6.31 20.11
CA LYS A 548 -31.97 -7.57 19.94
C LYS A 548 -33.32 -7.40 20.64
N TYR A 549 -34.38 -7.35 19.84
CA TYR A 549 -35.76 -7.36 20.32
C TYR A 549 -36.08 -8.70 20.96
N ASN A 550 -36.01 -8.78 22.29
CA ASN A 550 -36.71 -9.81 23.06
C ASN A 550 -37.85 -9.09 23.79
N GLY A 551 -39.08 -9.34 23.34
CA GLY A 551 -40.26 -8.80 23.98
C GLY A 551 -40.36 -9.30 25.41
N GLU A 552 -40.06 -8.43 26.37
CA GLU A 552 -40.79 -8.19 27.63
C GLU A 552 -39.92 -7.34 28.58
N ASN A 553 -40.48 -6.20 29.01
CA ASN A 553 -40.09 -5.33 30.13
C ASN A 553 -38.69 -4.67 30.14
N PHE A 554 -38.68 -3.35 29.89
CA PHE A 554 -37.51 -2.45 30.03
C PHE A 554 -37.23 -2.06 31.50
N PRO A 555 -35.96 -2.12 31.96
CA PRO A 555 -35.41 -1.11 32.86
C PRO A 555 -34.66 -0.03 32.04
N ARG A 556 -34.72 1.23 32.49
CA ARG A 556 -34.12 2.41 31.85
C ARG A 556 -32.65 2.16 31.46
N ALA A 557 -32.38 2.13 30.15
CA ALA A 557 -31.02 2.15 29.60
C ALA A 557 -30.43 3.57 29.67
N LYS A 558 -29.10 3.66 29.88
CA LYS A 558 -28.34 4.92 29.86
C LYS A 558 -28.34 5.53 28.44
N LEU A 559 -28.52 6.85 28.38
CA LEU A 559 -28.58 7.64 27.14
C LEU A 559 -27.22 7.68 26.41
N PRO A 560 -27.20 7.66 25.06
CA PRO A 560 -26.01 7.92 24.25
C PRO A 560 -25.71 9.43 24.10
N HIS A 561 -24.46 9.77 23.79
CA HIS A 561 -23.95 11.14 23.72
C HIS A 561 -24.51 11.92 22.52
N LEU A 562 -25.01 13.14 22.78
CA LEU A 562 -25.51 14.08 21.78
C LEU A 562 -24.36 15.01 21.34
N ALA A 563 -24.02 15.06 20.05
CA ALA A 563 -23.07 16.04 19.52
C ALA A 563 -23.76 16.98 18.52
N ILE A 564 -23.58 18.28 18.71
CA ILE A 564 -24.14 19.32 17.83
C ILE A 564 -22.98 19.95 17.05
N GLN A 565 -23.07 19.99 15.70
CA GLN A 565 -22.01 20.53 14.85
C GLN A 565 -22.58 21.55 13.85
N PHE A 566 -21.89 22.68 13.68
CA PHE A 566 -22.30 23.79 12.79
C PHE A 566 -21.20 24.14 11.77
N PRO A 567 -21.56 24.60 10.56
CA PRO A 567 -20.58 24.98 9.54
C PRO A 567 -20.11 26.43 9.75
N GLY A 568 -18.81 26.61 10.02
CA GLY A 568 -18.15 27.92 10.07
C GLY A 568 -17.21 28.13 8.89
N SER A 569 -17.42 29.25 8.18
CA SER A 569 -16.46 29.91 7.29
C SER A 569 -15.32 30.52 8.10
N LEU A 570 -14.06 30.32 7.68
CA LEU A 570 -12.89 30.97 8.27
C LEU A 570 -12.30 32.02 7.32
N CYS A 571 -12.19 33.24 7.82
CA CYS A 571 -11.21 34.27 7.45
C CYS A 571 -11.12 35.24 8.63
N PRO A 572 -9.95 35.85 8.89
CA PRO A 572 -8.59 35.30 8.97
C PRO A 572 -8.24 34.78 10.38
#